data_AF-A0A819MQK8-F1
#
_entry.id   AF-A0A819MQK8-F1
#
_cell.length_a   1.000
_cell.length_b   1.000
_cell.length_c   1.000
_cell.angle_alpha   90.00
_cell.angle_beta   90.00
_cell.angle_gamma   90.00
#
_symmetry.space_group_name_H-M   'P 1'
#
loop_
_entity.id
_entity.type
_entity.pdbx_description
1 polymer ?
#
loop_
_entity_poly.entity_id
_entity_poly.type
_entity_poly.pdbx_seq_one_letter_code
_entity_poly.pdbx_strand_id
1 'polypeptide(L)'
;EEATKHNPLQNDDLAVPRFLVDCINIIEQAHPQDSVYRQEPVKIKQPADLENALKQPLTPVFAVSLLKRFLKELPEQLIPTELNSAIFKIINDPNPDLNRFIEIRNLIQKFPKSNRDTMRLLFLHFHDIIHQSHTMSPTQTSSSKSSESSFIPVTIATLIKSKERTIKYLIQHATDIFERPQTSSTSRVSLIKNVSRSSLHSETIE
;
A
#
# COMPACT_ATOMS: atom_id res chain seq x y z
N GLU A 1 24.54 22.55 -23.91
CA GLU A 1 24.37 21.12 -23.60
C GLU A 1 24.40 21.00 -22.08
N GLU A 2 23.25 21.11 -21.43
CA GLU A 2 23.08 20.67 -20.03
C GLU A 2 21.57 20.61 -19.75
N ALA A 3 20.99 19.43 -19.97
CA ALA A 3 19.60 19.15 -19.63
C ALA A 3 19.52 18.83 -18.13
N THR A 4 19.06 19.80 -17.36
CA THR A 4 18.74 19.66 -15.94
C THR A 4 17.61 18.62 -15.81
N LYS A 5 17.97 17.40 -15.42
CA LYS A 5 17.00 16.32 -15.08
C LYS A 5 16.28 16.71 -13.79
N HIS A 6 15.17 17.43 -13.90
CA HIS A 6 14.21 17.53 -12.81
C HIS A 6 13.62 16.14 -12.54
N ASN A 7 13.93 15.56 -11.37
CA ASN A 7 13.40 14.28 -10.92
C ASN A 7 12.02 14.52 -10.25
N PRO A 8 10.87 14.19 -10.86
CA PRO A 8 9.59 14.74 -10.42
C PRO A 8 8.92 14.03 -9.22
N LEU A 9 9.60 13.14 -8.48
CA LEU A 9 8.88 12.08 -7.73
C LEU A 9 9.37 11.73 -6.31
N GLN A 10 10.14 12.58 -5.63
CA GLN A 10 10.64 12.27 -4.29
C GLN A 10 9.89 13.07 -3.21
N ASN A 11 9.21 12.35 -2.30
CA ASN A 11 8.77 12.92 -1.02
C ASN A 11 9.97 12.86 -0.05
N ASP A 12 10.28 13.96 0.63
CA ASP A 12 11.49 14.06 1.48
C ASP A 12 11.47 13.12 2.70
N ASP A 13 10.28 12.70 3.16
CA ASP A 13 10.14 11.79 4.32
C ASP A 13 9.97 10.30 3.94
N LEU A 14 9.30 10.00 2.82
CA LEU A 14 8.97 8.65 2.36
C LEU A 14 9.57 8.41 0.98
N ALA A 15 10.34 7.33 0.81
CA ALA A 15 10.91 6.94 -0.47
C ALA A 15 9.88 6.25 -1.39
N VAL A 16 8.70 6.87 -1.57
CA VAL A 16 7.57 6.34 -2.33
C VAL A 16 7.16 7.35 -3.41
N PRO A 17 6.92 6.90 -4.66
CA PRO A 17 6.38 7.75 -5.72
C PRO A 17 5.10 8.48 -5.30
N ARG A 18 5.04 9.79 -5.55
CA ARG A 18 3.92 10.66 -5.13
C ARG A 18 2.56 10.17 -5.62
N PHE A 19 2.48 9.71 -6.88
CA PHE A 19 1.22 9.25 -7.45
C PHE A 19 0.59 8.07 -6.67
N LEU A 20 1.39 7.23 -5.99
CA LEU A 20 0.87 6.13 -5.17
C LEU A 20 0.15 6.65 -3.93
N VAL A 21 0.70 7.69 -3.32
CA VAL A 21 0.08 8.37 -2.18
C VAL A 21 -1.25 8.99 -2.61
N ASP A 22 -1.28 9.66 -3.75
CA ASP A 22 -2.49 10.29 -4.29
C ASP A 22 -3.56 9.24 -4.63
N CYS A 23 -3.16 8.11 -5.24
CA CYS A 23 -4.07 6.99 -5.51
C CYS A 23 -4.71 6.46 -4.22
N ILE A 24 -3.89 6.18 -3.20
CA ILE A 24 -4.37 5.65 -1.92
C ILE A 24 -5.30 6.63 -1.22
N ASN A 25 -4.95 7.91 -1.19
CA ASN A 25 -5.79 8.94 -0.58
C ASN A 25 -7.18 9.00 -1.23
N ILE A 26 -7.25 8.92 -2.55
CA ILE A 26 -8.53 8.97 -3.28
C ILE A 26 -9.36 7.72 -3.04
N ILE A 27 -8.71 6.56 -2.96
CA ILE A 27 -9.38 5.29 -2.63
C ILE A 27 -9.94 5.34 -1.20
N GLU A 28 -9.16 5.83 -0.24
CA GLU A 28 -9.57 5.94 1.16
C GLU A 28 -10.69 6.98 1.38
N GLN A 29 -10.64 8.12 0.69
CA GLN A 29 -11.67 9.15 0.76
C GLN A 29 -13.02 8.71 0.18
N ALA A 30 -13.01 7.81 -0.80
CA ALA A 30 -14.20 7.31 -1.44
C ALA A 30 -14.93 6.20 -0.66
N HIS A 31 -14.55 5.96 0.60
CA HIS A 31 -15.02 4.83 1.44
C HIS A 31 -14.74 3.48 0.78
N PRO A 32 -13.50 2.97 0.86
CA PRO A 32 -13.08 1.85 0.06
C PRO A 32 -13.81 0.59 0.49
N GLN A 33 -14.66 0.09 -0.40
CA GLN A 33 -15.21 -1.24 -0.31
C GLN A 33 -14.26 -2.20 -1.05
N ASP A 34 -14.14 -3.44 -0.56
CA ASP A 34 -13.44 -4.54 -1.24
C ASP A 34 -13.83 -4.68 -2.73
N SER A 35 -15.01 -4.18 -3.11
CA SER A 35 -15.54 -4.18 -4.47
C SER A 35 -14.73 -3.34 -5.48
N VAL A 36 -14.08 -2.24 -5.09
CA VAL A 36 -13.29 -1.43 -6.03
C VAL A 36 -12.06 -2.21 -6.50
N TYR A 37 -11.49 -3.05 -5.63
CA TYR A 37 -10.41 -3.97 -5.98
C TYR A 37 -10.87 -5.16 -6.84
N ARG A 38 -12.17 -5.48 -6.88
CA ARG A 38 -12.75 -6.51 -7.77
C ARG A 38 -12.94 -6.02 -9.20
N GLN A 39 -12.99 -4.71 -9.42
CA GLN A 39 -13.21 -4.16 -10.76
C GLN A 39 -12.00 -4.42 -11.67
N GLU A 40 -12.31 -4.72 -12.94
CA GLU A 40 -11.33 -4.90 -13.99
C GLU A 40 -10.52 -3.60 -14.17
N PRO A 41 -9.18 -3.67 -14.33
CA PRO A 41 -8.37 -2.49 -14.53
C PRO A 41 -8.80 -1.72 -15.76
N VAL A 42 -8.87 -0.39 -15.65
CA VAL A 42 -9.00 0.48 -16.82
C VAL A 42 -7.79 0.23 -17.73
N LYS A 43 -8.05 -0.10 -19.00
CA LYS A 43 -7.00 -0.44 -19.97
C LYS A 43 -6.22 0.81 -20.37
N ILE A 44 -5.05 1.02 -19.77
CA ILE A 44 -4.10 2.06 -20.16
C ILE A 44 -3.08 1.42 -21.12
N LYS A 45 -3.17 1.72 -22.41
CA LYS A 45 -2.39 1.00 -23.44
C LYS A 45 -1.01 1.61 -23.67
N GLN A 46 -0.84 2.91 -23.47
CA GLN A 46 0.42 3.61 -23.75
C GLN A 46 0.92 4.44 -22.55
N PRO A 47 2.23 4.72 -22.46
CA PRO A 47 2.80 5.64 -21.46
C PRO A 47 2.22 7.06 -21.57
N ALA A 48 1.99 7.54 -22.80
CA ALA A 48 1.33 8.83 -23.03
C ALA A 48 -0.11 8.85 -22.51
N ASP A 49 -0.82 7.71 -22.55
CA ASP A 49 -2.15 7.58 -21.97
C ASP A 49 -2.10 7.66 -20.44
N LEU A 50 -1.03 7.14 -19.82
CA LEU A 50 -0.81 7.22 -18.38
C LEU A 50 -0.55 8.68 -17.95
N GLU A 51 0.36 9.38 -18.63
CA GLU A 51 0.64 10.79 -18.34
C GLU A 51 -0.59 11.68 -18.54
N ASN A 52 -1.38 11.44 -19.58
CA ASN A 52 -2.61 12.19 -19.82
C ASN A 52 -3.71 11.84 -18.82
N ALA A 53 -3.79 10.59 -18.38
CA ALA A 53 -4.77 10.19 -17.39
C ALA A 53 -4.42 10.67 -15.97
N LEU A 54 -3.12 10.85 -15.66
CA LEU A 54 -2.67 11.52 -14.43
C LEU A 54 -2.99 13.02 -14.40
N LYS A 55 -3.30 13.65 -15.54
CA LYS A 55 -3.77 15.06 -15.64
C LYS A 55 -5.26 15.21 -15.40
N GLN A 56 -6.04 14.12 -15.47
CA GLN A 56 -7.47 14.14 -15.18
C GLN A 56 -7.72 13.94 -13.68
N PRO A 57 -8.89 14.36 -13.14
CA PRO A 57 -9.27 14.04 -11.78
C PRO A 57 -9.23 12.52 -11.57
N LEU A 58 -8.39 12.05 -10.64
CA LEU A 58 -8.29 10.63 -10.33
C LEU A 58 -9.62 10.15 -9.72
N THR A 59 -10.26 9.19 -10.38
CA THR A 59 -11.39 8.45 -9.80
C THR A 59 -10.87 7.26 -8.99
N PRO A 60 -11.61 6.74 -7.99
CA PRO A 60 -11.18 5.58 -7.20
C PRO A 60 -10.88 4.34 -8.06
N VAL A 61 -11.70 4.08 -9.08
CA VAL A 61 -11.51 2.96 -10.02
C VAL A 61 -10.23 3.12 -10.82
N PHE A 62 -9.95 4.34 -11.28
CA PHE A 62 -8.73 4.64 -12.01
C PHE A 62 -7.50 4.53 -11.10
N ALA A 63 -7.57 5.05 -9.87
CA ALA A 63 -6.52 4.93 -8.86
C ALA A 63 -6.19 3.46 -8.54
N VAL A 64 -7.19 2.59 -8.36
CA VAL A 64 -6.96 1.14 -8.18
C VAL A 64 -6.31 0.52 -9.41
N SER A 65 -6.71 0.94 -10.61
CA SER A 65 -6.10 0.45 -11.86
C SER A 65 -4.62 0.83 -11.95
N LEU A 66 -4.26 2.05 -11.55
CA LEU A 66 -2.88 2.52 -11.46
C LEU A 66 -2.07 1.75 -10.42
N LEU A 67 -2.63 1.52 -9.22
CA LEU A 67 -1.97 0.71 -8.19
C LEU A 67 -1.69 -0.72 -8.68
N LYS A 68 -2.69 -1.38 -9.27
CA LYS A 68 -2.53 -2.74 -9.82
C LYS A 68 -1.47 -2.78 -10.91
N ARG A 69 -1.48 -1.79 -11.80
CA ARG A 69 -0.49 -1.66 -12.88
C ARG A 69 0.92 -1.46 -12.33
N PHE A 70 1.10 -0.54 -11.37
CA PHE A 70 2.37 -0.31 -10.71
C PHE A 70 2.93 -1.61 -10.13
N LEU A 71 2.15 -2.34 -9.34
CA LEU A 71 2.58 -3.61 -8.74
C LEU A 71 3.01 -4.67 -9.77
N LYS A 72 2.36 -4.68 -10.93
CA LYS A 72 2.64 -5.63 -12.02
C LYS A 72 3.89 -5.25 -12.83
N GLU A 73 4.14 -3.95 -13.01
CA GLU A 73 5.20 -3.42 -13.88
C GLU A 73 6.51 -3.13 -13.14
N LEU A 74 6.58 -3.38 -11.83
CA LEU A 74 7.83 -3.23 -11.10
C LEU A 74 8.94 -4.11 -11.72
N PRO A 75 10.15 -3.55 -11.94
CA PRO A 75 11.27 -4.30 -12.53
C PRO A 75 11.72 -5.46 -11.64
N GLU A 76 11.59 -5.28 -10.32
CA GLU A 76 11.78 -6.30 -9.30
C GLU A 76 10.48 -6.40 -8.47
N GLN A 77 10.12 -7.60 -8.00
CA GLN A 77 8.91 -7.78 -7.18
C GLN A 77 8.92 -6.85 -5.96
N LEU A 78 7.76 -6.27 -5.61
CA LEU A 78 7.62 -5.40 -4.44
C LEU A 78 8.22 -6.02 -3.18
N ILE A 79 7.98 -7.32 -3.01
CA ILE A 79 8.66 -8.18 -2.04
C ILE A 79 9.70 -8.99 -2.81
N PRO A 80 11.00 -8.72 -2.66
CA PRO A 80 12.04 -9.50 -3.30
C PRO A 80 11.92 -10.99 -3.00
N THR A 81 12.37 -11.84 -3.92
CA THR A 81 12.15 -13.30 -3.84
C THR A 81 12.73 -13.89 -2.56
N GLU A 82 13.90 -13.41 -2.14
CA GLU A 82 14.62 -13.83 -0.94
C GLU A 82 13.84 -13.43 0.33
N LEU A 83 13.29 -12.20 0.35
CA LEU A 83 12.44 -11.72 1.43
C LEU A 83 11.17 -12.57 1.53
N ASN A 84 10.52 -12.80 0.39
CA ASN A 84 9.28 -13.57 0.31
C ASN A 84 9.48 -15.00 0.81
N SER A 85 10.59 -15.65 0.43
CA SER A 85 10.97 -16.98 0.89
C SER A 85 11.23 -17.04 2.39
N ALA A 86 11.97 -16.07 2.93
CA ALA A 86 12.26 -15.99 4.36
C ALA A 86 11.00 -15.73 5.20
N ILE A 87 10.13 -14.79 4.79
CA ILE A 87 8.84 -14.55 5.45
C ILE A 87 7.97 -15.82 5.40
N PHE A 88 7.91 -16.50 4.26
CA PHE A 88 7.14 -17.74 4.14
C PHE A 88 7.64 -18.82 5.11
N LYS A 89 8.96 -18.97 5.29
CA LYS A 89 9.52 -19.92 6.26
C LYS A 89 9.07 -19.60 7.68
N ILE A 90 9.19 -18.33 8.10
CA ILE A 90 8.77 -17.86 9.44
C ILE A 90 7.28 -18.14 9.68
N ILE A 91 6.42 -17.89 8.69
CA ILE A 91 4.96 -18.09 8.82
C ILE A 91 4.57 -19.57 8.93
N ASN A 92 5.34 -20.47 8.31
CA ASN A 92 5.05 -21.91 8.27
C ASN A 92 5.90 -22.73 9.22
N ASP A 93 6.61 -22.08 10.16
CA ASP A 93 7.30 -22.80 11.23
C ASP A 93 6.28 -23.62 12.03
N PRO A 94 6.48 -24.95 12.18
CA PRO A 94 5.60 -25.79 13.00
C PRO A 94 5.59 -25.40 14.48
N ASN A 95 6.62 -24.70 14.96
CA ASN A 95 6.74 -24.20 16.33
C ASN A 95 6.79 -22.66 16.33
N PRO A 96 5.65 -21.99 16.09
CA PRO A 96 5.64 -20.55 15.87
C PRO A 96 6.01 -19.77 17.13
N ASP A 97 6.97 -18.86 17.02
CA ASP A 97 7.20 -17.83 18.04
C ASP A 97 5.97 -16.91 18.12
N LEU A 98 5.57 -16.54 19.35
CA LEU A 98 4.53 -15.54 19.62
C LEU A 98 4.84 -14.19 18.97
N ASN A 99 6.13 -13.89 18.76
CA ASN A 99 6.64 -12.62 18.24
C ASN A 99 7.11 -12.70 16.79
N ARG A 100 6.63 -13.64 15.99
CA ARG A 100 7.06 -13.81 14.59
C ARG A 100 6.92 -12.54 13.73
N PHE A 101 5.99 -11.64 14.05
CA PHE A 101 5.84 -10.34 13.38
C PHE A 101 7.05 -9.43 13.64
N ILE A 102 7.72 -9.53 14.79
CA ILE A 102 8.96 -8.80 15.12
C ILE A 102 10.10 -9.31 14.24
N GLU A 103 10.22 -10.63 14.07
CA GLU A 103 11.21 -11.21 13.18
C GLU A 103 11.02 -10.75 11.72
N ILE A 104 9.78 -10.79 11.23
CA ILE A 104 9.42 -10.30 9.90
C ILE A 104 9.73 -8.80 9.76
N ARG A 105 9.39 -7.98 10.76
CA ARG A 105 9.73 -6.55 10.80
C ARG A 105 11.23 -6.33 10.69
N ASN A 106 12.04 -7.05 11.47
CA ASN A 106 13.50 -6.95 11.45
C ASN A 106 14.09 -7.38 10.11
N LEU A 107 13.47 -8.37 9.46
CA LEU A 107 13.87 -8.82 8.13
C LEU A 107 13.57 -7.74 7.08
N ILE A 108 12.38 -7.15 7.09
CA ILE A 108 11.98 -6.06 6.18
C ILE A 108 12.89 -4.84 6.35
N GLN A 109 13.33 -4.52 7.58
CA GLN A 109 14.23 -3.40 7.85
C GLN A 109 15.57 -3.48 7.09
N LYS A 110 16.00 -4.68 6.68
CA LYS A 110 17.25 -4.89 5.91
C LYS A 110 17.13 -4.49 4.43
N PHE A 111 15.92 -4.28 3.92
CA PHE A 111 15.68 -3.95 2.51
C PHE A 111 15.81 -2.45 2.22
N PRO A 112 16.01 -2.03 0.96
CA PRO A 112 16.12 -0.61 0.61
C PRO A 112 14.93 0.23 1.10
N LYS A 113 15.18 1.49 1.46
CA LYS A 113 14.17 2.41 2.00
C LYS A 113 12.93 2.48 1.11
N SER A 114 13.12 2.52 -0.22
CA SER A 114 12.04 2.56 -1.20
C SER A 114 11.08 1.36 -1.09
N ASN A 115 11.61 0.14 -1.05
CA ASN A 115 10.80 -1.07 -0.88
C ASN A 115 10.06 -1.06 0.45
N ARG A 116 10.75 -0.72 1.54
CA ARG A 116 10.15 -0.70 2.89
C ARG A 116 9.00 0.29 3.00
N ASP A 117 9.22 1.52 2.52
CA ASP A 117 8.21 2.58 2.62
C ASP A 117 7.02 2.27 1.69
N THR A 118 7.27 1.70 0.51
CA THR A 118 6.20 1.28 -0.42
C THR A 118 5.39 0.11 0.15
N MET A 119 6.05 -0.92 0.70
CA MET A 119 5.38 -2.03 1.40
C MET A 119 4.55 -1.50 2.57
N ARG A 120 5.12 -0.64 3.42
CA ARG A 120 4.42 -0.03 4.55
C ARG A 120 3.15 0.69 4.10
N LEU A 121 3.24 1.54 3.08
CA LEU A 121 2.10 2.30 2.57
C LEU A 121 0.98 1.36 2.09
N LEU A 122 1.33 0.36 1.28
CA LEU A 122 0.35 -0.55 0.67
C LEU A 122 -0.27 -1.54 1.65
N PHE A 123 0.53 -2.18 2.51
CA PHE A 123 0.03 -3.20 3.43
C PHE A 123 -0.85 -2.59 4.51
N LEU A 124 -0.52 -1.39 4.99
CA LEU A 124 -1.39 -0.68 5.92
C LEU A 124 -2.70 -0.24 5.25
N HIS A 125 -2.64 0.22 4.00
CA HIS A 125 -3.84 0.54 3.23
C HIS A 125 -4.77 -0.68 3.06
N PHE A 126 -4.22 -1.83 2.65
CA PHE A 126 -5.01 -3.06 2.50
C PHE A 126 -5.58 -3.56 3.83
N HIS A 127 -4.84 -3.41 4.93
CA HIS A 127 -5.34 -3.70 6.27
C HIS A 127 -6.56 -2.84 6.58
N ASP A 128 -6.47 -1.53 6.36
CA ASP A 128 -7.53 -0.59 6.69
C ASP A 128 -8.80 -0.85 5.86
N ILE A 129 -8.68 -1.21 4.58
CA ILE A 129 -9.83 -1.58 3.73
C ILE A 129 -10.52 -2.84 4.26
N ILE A 130 -9.75 -3.90 4.55
CA ILE A 130 -10.32 -5.15 5.05
C ILE A 130 -11.02 -4.92 6.39
N HIS A 131 -10.40 -4.19 7.31
CA HIS A 131 -10.99 -3.89 8.62
C HIS A 131 -12.23 -2.98 8.53
N GLN A 132 -12.22 -1.96 7.68
CA GLN A 132 -13.38 -1.08 7.48
C GLN A 132 -14.58 -1.83 6.88
N SER A 133 -14.33 -2.74 5.93
CA SER A 133 -15.38 -3.58 5.32
C SER A 133 -16.14 -4.43 6.36
N HIS A 134 -15.46 -4.85 7.44
CA HIS A 134 -16.08 -5.60 8.53
C HIS A 134 -16.91 -4.74 9.49
N THR A 135 -16.63 -3.43 9.61
CA THR A 135 -17.28 -2.54 10.58
C THR A 135 -18.61 -1.91 10.11
N MET A 136 -18.89 -1.91 8.81
CA MET A 136 -20.08 -1.27 8.22
C MET A 136 -21.33 -2.16 8.12
N SER A 137 -21.41 -3.27 8.89
CA SER A 137 -22.61 -4.13 8.95
C SER A 137 -23.35 -4.01 10.29
N PRO A 138 -24.22 -3.01 10.54
CA PRO A 138 -25.05 -2.98 11.74
C PRO A 138 -26.51 -3.36 11.42
N THR A 139 -26.75 -4.62 11.07
CA THR A 139 -28.10 -5.20 11.21
C THR A 139 -28.03 -6.69 11.48
N GLN A 140 -28.08 -7.00 12.79
CA GLN A 140 -28.68 -8.17 13.44
C GLN A 140 -28.74 -9.47 12.63
N THR A 141 -27.92 -10.45 13.02
CA THR A 141 -28.37 -11.69 13.69
C THR A 141 -27.17 -12.56 14.08
N SER A 142 -27.36 -13.26 15.18
CA SER A 142 -26.47 -14.20 15.84
C SER A 142 -25.72 -15.17 14.93
N SER A 143 -24.46 -15.44 15.32
CA SER A 143 -23.58 -16.51 14.83
C SER A 143 -23.31 -16.50 13.31
N SER A 144 -22.20 -15.89 12.92
CA SER A 144 -21.57 -16.19 11.63
C SER A 144 -20.06 -16.11 11.82
N LYS A 145 -19.44 -17.28 11.71
CA LYS A 145 -18.00 -17.46 11.62
C LYS A 145 -17.42 -16.46 10.62
N SER A 146 -16.24 -15.92 10.95
CA SER A 146 -15.30 -15.26 10.06
C SER A 146 -15.48 -15.72 8.61
N SER A 147 -16.18 -14.95 7.79
CA SER A 147 -16.36 -15.28 6.39
C SER A 147 -15.05 -15.00 5.68
N GLU A 148 -14.32 -16.08 5.52
CA GLU A 148 -13.10 -16.24 4.75
C GLU A 148 -13.27 -15.67 3.33
N SER A 149 -12.19 -15.03 2.85
CA SER A 149 -11.97 -14.56 1.48
C SER A 149 -12.38 -13.10 1.18
N SER A 150 -11.69 -12.16 1.83
CA SER A 150 -11.42 -10.90 1.13
C SER A 150 -10.70 -11.22 -0.19
N PHE A 151 -11.16 -10.61 -1.28
CA PHE A 151 -10.58 -10.77 -2.62
C PHE A 151 -9.21 -10.08 -2.73
N ILE A 152 -8.94 -9.14 -1.82
CA ILE A 152 -7.73 -8.32 -1.82
C ILE A 152 -6.48 -9.21 -1.64
N PRO A 153 -6.35 -10.06 -0.61
CA PRO A 153 -5.19 -10.95 -0.48
C PRO A 153 -4.88 -11.79 -1.72
N VAL A 154 -5.90 -12.37 -2.37
CA VAL A 154 -5.72 -13.19 -3.59
C VAL A 154 -5.20 -12.34 -4.76
N THR A 155 -5.83 -11.18 -4.96
CA THR A 155 -5.48 -10.25 -6.03
C THR A 155 -4.07 -9.72 -5.85
N ILE A 156 -3.75 -9.27 -4.65
CA ILE A 156 -2.43 -8.72 -4.33
C ILE A 156 -1.36 -9.81 -4.43
N ALA A 157 -1.60 -11.01 -3.89
CA ALA A 157 -0.68 -12.14 -4.01
C ALA A 157 -0.35 -12.47 -5.47
N THR A 158 -1.37 -12.46 -6.35
CA THR A 158 -1.17 -12.66 -7.79
C THR A 158 -0.34 -11.54 -8.41
N LEU A 159 -0.62 -10.28 -8.07
CA LEU A 159 0.06 -9.11 -8.64
C LEU A 159 1.54 -9.05 -8.24
N ILE A 160 1.85 -9.30 -6.96
CA ILE A 160 3.23 -9.23 -6.45
C ILE A 160 3.93 -10.59 -6.47
N LYS A 161 3.34 -11.59 -7.14
CA LYS A 161 3.89 -12.94 -7.33
C LYS A 161 4.30 -13.61 -6.01
N SER A 162 3.48 -13.44 -4.98
CA SER A 162 3.67 -14.03 -3.66
C SER A 162 2.60 -15.06 -3.33
N LYS A 163 2.84 -15.87 -2.29
CA LYS A 163 1.86 -16.84 -1.81
C LYS A 163 0.75 -16.11 -1.06
N GLU A 164 -0.50 -16.47 -1.33
CA GLU A 164 -1.67 -15.85 -0.68
C GLU A 164 -1.57 -15.85 0.85
N ARG A 165 -1.10 -16.96 1.45
CA ARG A 165 -0.90 -17.06 2.90
C ARG A 165 0.09 -16.02 3.43
N THR A 166 1.17 -15.74 2.71
CA THR A 166 2.14 -14.70 3.07
C THR A 166 1.46 -13.34 3.06
N ILE A 167 0.70 -13.04 2.01
CA ILE A 167 0.03 -11.74 1.86
C ILE A 167 -1.07 -11.56 2.89
N LYS A 168 -1.88 -12.59 3.15
CA LYS A 168 -2.86 -12.59 4.24
C LYS A 168 -2.22 -12.25 5.58
N TYR A 169 -1.10 -12.90 5.91
CA TYR A 169 -0.38 -12.67 7.16
C TYR A 169 0.16 -11.24 7.26
N LEU A 170 0.79 -10.73 6.19
CA LEU A 170 1.34 -9.37 6.15
C LEU A 170 0.25 -8.30 6.26
N ILE A 171 -0.93 -8.52 5.68
CA ILE A 171 -2.07 -7.60 5.81
C ILE A 171 -2.66 -7.69 7.22
N GLN A 172 -2.89 -8.89 7.75
CA GLN A 172 -3.48 -9.09 9.09
C GLN A 172 -2.63 -8.47 10.22
N HIS A 173 -1.31 -8.51 10.08
CA HIS A 173 -0.37 -7.95 11.06
C HIS A 173 0.28 -6.66 10.57
N ALA A 174 -0.36 -5.92 9.67
CA ALA A 174 0.28 -4.78 9.02
C ALA A 174 0.68 -3.69 10.01
N THR A 175 -0.14 -3.40 11.02
CA THR A 175 0.18 -2.44 12.09
C THR A 175 1.40 -2.90 12.90
N ASP A 176 1.41 -4.15 13.34
CA ASP A 176 2.52 -4.74 14.10
C ASP A 176 3.82 -4.86 13.28
N ILE A 177 3.74 -5.00 11.96
CA ILE A 177 4.92 -5.14 11.11
C ILE A 177 5.43 -3.78 10.65
N PHE A 178 4.54 -2.88 10.22
CA PHE A 178 4.89 -1.67 9.47
C PHE A 178 4.64 -0.34 10.21
N GLU A 179 3.89 -0.29 11.32
CA GLU A 179 3.82 0.92 12.14
C GLU A 179 5.06 1.07 13.03
N ARG A 180 5.59 2.30 13.11
CA ARG A 180 6.65 2.60 14.07
C ARG A 180 6.06 2.51 15.48
N PRO A 181 6.81 2.02 16.48
CA PRO A 181 6.43 2.16 17.88
C PRO A 181 6.16 3.65 18.17
N GLN A 182 4.95 3.96 18.62
CA GLN A 182 4.50 5.33 18.87
C GLN A 182 5.39 5.98 19.94
N THR A 183 6.30 6.85 19.50
CA THR A 183 6.90 7.87 20.35
C THR A 183 6.37 9.19 19.83
N SER A 184 5.44 9.79 20.59
CA SER A 184 4.66 11.00 20.26
C SER A 184 3.52 10.85 19.25
N SER A 185 2.36 11.31 19.70
CA SER A 185 1.03 11.28 19.10
C SER A 185 0.93 12.13 17.83
N THR A 186 1.45 11.61 16.71
CA THR A 186 1.19 12.18 15.38
C THR A 186 0.28 11.22 14.62
N SER A 187 -0.99 11.60 14.48
CA SER A 187 -2.01 10.82 13.76
C SER A 187 -1.58 10.56 12.30
N ARG A 188 -1.94 9.42 11.69
CA ARG A 188 -1.56 9.10 10.28
C ARG A 188 -2.05 10.17 9.29
N VAL A 189 -3.17 10.81 9.61
CA VAL A 189 -3.69 12.00 8.89
C VAL A 189 -2.69 13.15 8.87
N SER A 190 -1.87 13.34 9.91
CA SER A 190 -0.80 14.36 9.96
C SER A 190 0.42 13.98 9.12
N LEU A 191 0.73 12.68 8.98
CA LEU A 191 1.78 12.22 8.07
C LEU A 191 1.42 12.53 6.60
N ILE A 192 0.14 12.37 6.25
CA ILE A 192 -0.39 12.64 4.91
C ILE A 192 -0.64 14.15 4.70
N LYS A 193 -1.14 14.88 5.70
CA LYS A 193 -1.42 16.33 5.59
C LYS A 193 -0.15 17.19 5.55
N ASN A 194 0.94 16.78 6.20
CA ASN A 194 2.22 17.50 6.09
C ASN A 194 2.80 17.45 4.67
N VAL A 195 2.46 16.40 3.89
CA VAL A 195 2.87 16.22 2.49
C VAL A 195 2.09 17.11 1.50
N SER A 196 0.90 17.58 1.89
CA SER A 196 0.10 18.51 1.08
C SER A 196 0.37 19.98 1.38
N ARG A 197 1.07 20.30 2.49
CA ARG A 197 1.32 21.69 2.91
C ARG A 197 2.68 22.26 2.50
N SER A 198 3.64 21.43 2.09
CA SER A 198 4.97 21.89 1.66
C SER A 198 5.03 22.53 0.26
N SER A 199 3.90 22.64 -0.47
CA SER A 199 3.84 23.26 -1.80
C SER A 199 3.27 24.68 -1.83
N LEU A 200 3.09 25.33 -0.67
CA LEU A 200 2.58 26.71 -0.60
C LEU A 200 3.39 27.49 0.44
N HIS A 201 4.63 27.84 0.13
CA HIS A 201 5.30 29.07 0.59
C HIS A 201 6.69 29.15 -0.04
N SER A 202 6.79 29.85 -1.17
CA SER A 202 7.96 30.64 -1.58
C SER A 202 7.59 31.42 -2.84
N GLU A 203 6.65 32.34 -2.71
CA GLU A 203 6.53 33.49 -3.60
C GLU A 203 6.08 34.67 -2.74
N THR A 204 6.59 35.86 -3.05
CA THR A 204 6.72 37.06 -2.18
C THR A 204 7.98 36.95 -1.30
N ILE A 205 9.05 37.67 -1.60
CA ILE A 205 9.17 39.13 -1.39
C ILE A 205 10.01 39.79 -2.50
N GLU A 206 9.60 41.03 -2.78
CA GLU A 206 10.12 42.09 -3.66
C GLU A 206 11.65 42.21 -3.84
#